data_AF-A0A0L0UWQ3-F1
#
_entry.id   AF-A0A0L0UWQ3-F1
#
_cell.length_a   1.000
_cell.length_b   1.000
_cell.length_c   1.000
_cell.angle_alpha   90.00
_cell.angle_beta   90.00
_cell.angle_gamma   90.00
#
_symmetry.space_group_name_H-M   'P 1'
#
loop_
_entity.id
_entity.type
_entity.pdbx_description
1 polymer ?
#
loop_
_entity_poly.entity_id
_entity_poly.type
_entity_poly.pdbx_seq_one_letter_code
_entity_poly.pdbx_strand_id
1 'polypeptide(L)'
;MTSWFTETLLNEDDLRKRTRILEFLIKLGAKLLEMQNYNALILGMITPNSFTIVRLKRTWEGVGDKAQALFKNMNKAVSHQRNCAEYRATLCYAHTPSCIAFLGAYLTNKTFCHEGNPTHCASPELPGVQIIDFDKYQKMTKIMDEIKRFQVKFNFLEVSSITAYIRH
;
A
#
# COMPACT_ATOMS: atom_id res chain seq x y z
N MET A 1 -3.35 5.76 -12.98
CA MET A 1 -4.50 5.38 -12.12
C MET A 1 -4.93 6.53 -11.20
N THR A 2 -4.07 7.04 -10.31
CA THR A 2 -4.43 8.13 -9.38
C THR A 2 -4.75 9.46 -10.05
N SER A 3 -4.00 9.89 -11.08
CA SER A 3 -4.33 11.13 -11.80
C SER A 3 -5.63 10.99 -12.59
N TRP A 4 -5.83 9.87 -13.30
CA TRP A 4 -7.08 9.58 -14.01
C TRP A 4 -8.32 9.71 -13.12
N PHE A 5 -8.33 9.10 -11.92
CA PHE A 5 -9.45 9.25 -10.99
C PHE A 5 -9.62 10.68 -10.48
N THR A 6 -8.52 11.39 -10.27
CA THR A 6 -8.55 12.80 -9.82
C THR A 6 -9.14 13.69 -10.90
N GLU A 7 -8.69 13.55 -12.15
CA GLU A 7 -9.19 14.27 -13.31
C GLU A 7 -10.66 13.93 -13.56
N THR A 8 -11.04 12.65 -13.49
CA THR A 8 -12.43 12.19 -13.65
C THR A 8 -13.37 12.84 -12.62
N LEU A 9 -12.93 12.93 -11.35
CA LEU A 9 -13.71 13.62 -10.32
C LEU A 9 -13.78 15.14 -10.53
N LEU A 10 -12.68 15.76 -10.93
CA LEU A 10 -12.60 17.22 -11.07
C LEU A 10 -13.33 17.73 -12.33
N ASN A 11 -13.38 16.93 -13.38
CA ASN A 11 -14.03 17.26 -14.66
C ASN A 11 -15.51 16.84 -14.72
N GLU A 12 -16.07 16.22 -13.68
CA GLU A 12 -17.50 15.90 -13.62
C GLU A 12 -18.29 17.07 -13.02
N ASP A 13 -19.12 17.68 -13.87
CA ASP A 13 -19.96 18.83 -13.54
C ASP A 13 -21.19 18.44 -12.72
N ASP A 14 -21.75 17.25 -12.96
CA ASP A 14 -22.93 16.77 -12.25
C ASP A 14 -22.54 16.30 -10.84
N LEU A 15 -23.02 17.02 -9.83
CA LEU A 15 -22.73 16.72 -8.42
C LEU A 15 -23.11 15.28 -8.02
N ARG A 16 -24.25 14.76 -8.51
CA ARG A 16 -24.71 13.42 -8.16
C ARG A 16 -23.81 12.36 -8.78
N LYS A 17 -23.40 12.54 -10.05
CA LYS A 17 -22.45 11.63 -10.71
C LYS A 17 -21.09 11.67 -10.03
N ARG A 18 -20.58 12.87 -9.73
CA ARG A 18 -19.30 13.05 -9.03
C ARG A 18 -19.29 12.37 -7.66
N THR A 19 -20.36 12.52 -6.88
CA THR A 19 -20.52 11.84 -5.59
C THR A 19 -20.53 10.31 -5.77
N ARG A 20 -21.22 9.77 -6.78
CA ARG A 20 -21.22 8.33 -7.07
C ARG A 20 -19.83 7.79 -7.42
N ILE A 21 -19.05 8.55 -8.18
CA ILE A 21 -17.66 8.19 -8.52
C ILE A 21 -16.80 8.12 -7.25
N LEU A 22 -16.93 9.11 -6.36
CA LEU A 22 -16.21 9.12 -5.09
C LEU A 22 -16.64 7.95 -4.18
N GLU A 23 -17.93 7.66 -4.09
CA GLU A 23 -18.43 6.49 -3.34
C GLU A 23 -17.92 5.17 -3.91
N PHE A 24 -17.88 5.05 -5.24
CA PHE A 24 -17.32 3.88 -5.91
C PHE A 24 -15.86 3.68 -5.53
N LEU A 25 -15.05 4.74 -5.55
CA LEU A 25 -13.64 4.70 -5.14
C LEU A 25 -13.48 4.24 -3.69
N ILE A 26 -14.32 4.75 -2.79
CA ILE A 26 -14.32 4.35 -1.37
C ILE A 26 -14.66 2.87 -1.22
N LYS A 27 -15.68 2.37 -1.95
CA LYS A 27 -16.09 0.96 -1.91
C LYS A 27 -15.01 0.05 -2.51
N LEU A 28 -14.36 0.48 -3.59
CA LEU A 28 -13.22 -0.22 -4.19
C LEU A 28 -12.08 -0.37 -3.18
N GLY A 29 -11.70 0.73 -2.51
CA GLY A 29 -10.72 0.69 -1.43
C GLY A 29 -11.11 -0.29 -0.33
N ALA A 30 -12.37 -0.29 0.10
CA ALA A 30 -12.83 -1.20 1.16
C ALA A 30 -12.66 -2.66 0.74
N LYS A 31 -12.95 -3.01 -0.52
CA LYS A 31 -12.69 -4.35 -1.06
C LYS A 31 -11.21 -4.71 -1.15
N LEU A 32 -10.36 -3.75 -1.50
CA LEU A 32 -8.90 -3.96 -1.50
C LEU A 32 -8.37 -4.22 -0.08
N LEU A 33 -8.93 -3.55 0.93
CA LEU A 33 -8.60 -3.80 2.34
C LEU A 33 -9.08 -5.20 2.79
N GLU A 34 -10.31 -5.59 2.45
CA GLU A 34 -10.81 -6.95 2.73
C GLU A 34 -9.93 -8.04 2.09
N MET A 35 -9.42 -7.78 0.88
CA MET A 35 -8.52 -8.67 0.15
C MET A 35 -7.06 -8.61 0.62
N GLN A 36 -6.74 -7.78 1.63
CA GLN A 36 -5.36 -7.54 2.09
C GLN A 36 -4.41 -7.12 0.95
N ASN A 37 -4.93 -6.38 -0.03
CA ASN A 37 -4.15 -5.78 -1.12
C ASN A 37 -3.79 -4.33 -0.76
N TYR A 38 -2.80 -4.20 0.14
CA TYR A 38 -2.38 -2.91 0.66
C TYR A 38 -1.71 -2.02 -0.37
N ASN A 39 -1.00 -2.60 -1.34
CA ASN A 39 -0.39 -1.82 -2.42
C ASN A 39 -1.45 -1.08 -3.23
N ALA A 40 -2.49 -1.79 -3.71
CA ALA A 40 -3.57 -1.16 -4.45
C ALA A 40 -4.45 -0.27 -3.56
N LEU A 41 -4.67 -0.66 -2.30
CA LEU A 41 -5.42 0.15 -1.34
C LEU A 41 -4.78 1.52 -1.15
N ILE A 42 -3.47 1.58 -0.89
CA ILE A 42 -2.76 2.86 -0.73
C ILE A 42 -2.91 3.70 -1.99
N LEU A 43 -2.70 3.12 -3.18
CA LEU A 43 -2.88 3.82 -4.44
C LEU A 43 -4.31 4.34 -4.62
N GLY A 44 -5.34 3.54 -4.32
CA GLY A 44 -6.75 3.94 -4.39
C GLY A 44 -7.11 5.04 -3.38
N MET A 45 -6.46 5.06 -2.22
CA MET A 45 -6.67 6.05 -1.17
C MET A 45 -5.96 7.39 -1.42
N ILE A 46 -4.97 7.45 -2.32
CA ILE A 46 -4.29 8.71 -2.69
C ILE A 46 -5.29 9.73 -3.24
N THR A 47 -6.17 9.32 -4.17
CA THR A 47 -7.11 10.26 -4.81
C THR A 47 -8.10 10.87 -3.81
N PRO A 48 -8.85 10.09 -3.00
CA PRO A 48 -9.78 10.66 -2.04
C PRO A 48 -9.11 11.45 -0.90
N ASN A 49 -7.87 11.13 -0.53
CA ASN A 49 -7.12 11.88 0.49
C ASN A 49 -6.38 13.11 -0.08
N SER A 50 -6.35 13.29 -1.39
CA SER A 50 -5.69 14.44 -1.99
C SER A 50 -6.40 15.74 -1.60
N PHE A 51 -5.63 16.81 -1.38
CA PHE A 51 -6.17 18.11 -0.98
C PHE A 51 -7.23 18.64 -1.96
N THR A 52 -7.04 18.39 -3.26
CA THR A 52 -7.95 18.81 -4.33
C THR A 52 -9.32 18.15 -4.26
N ILE A 53 -9.41 16.92 -3.74
CA ILE A 53 -10.66 16.18 -3.56
C ILE A 53 -11.25 16.41 -2.16
N VAL A 54 -10.44 16.44 -1.10
CA VAL A 54 -10.90 16.67 0.29
C VAL A 54 -11.61 18.02 0.45
N ARG A 55 -11.22 19.03 -0.34
CA ARG A 55 -11.85 20.36 -0.31
C ARG A 55 -13.24 20.42 -0.97
N LEU A 56 -13.66 19.39 -1.71
CA LEU A 56 -14.96 19.35 -2.41
C LEU A 56 -16.13 19.08 -1.45
N LYS A 57 -16.40 20.01 -0.52
CA LYS A 57 -17.35 19.82 0.59
C LYS A 57 -18.73 19.31 0.15
N ARG A 58 -19.32 19.93 -0.88
CA ARG A 58 -20.62 19.51 -1.43
C ARG A 58 -20.64 18.08 -1.95
N THR A 59 -19.53 17.60 -2.51
CA THR A 59 -19.41 16.22 -2.99
C THR A 59 -19.38 15.24 -1.81
N TRP A 60 -18.62 15.57 -0.77
CA TRP A 60 -18.50 14.79 0.47
C TRP A 60 -19.78 14.76 1.28
N GLU A 61 -20.53 15.85 1.32
CA GLU A 61 -21.88 15.90 1.94
C GLU A 61 -22.85 14.93 1.27
N GLY A 62 -22.68 14.68 -0.03
CA GLY A 62 -23.48 13.69 -0.77
C GLY A 62 -23.05 12.24 -0.53
N VAL A 63 -21.86 11.99 0.04
CA VAL A 63 -21.36 10.64 0.33
C VAL A 63 -22.08 10.11 1.57
N GLY A 64 -22.77 8.98 1.44
CA GLY A 64 -23.53 8.40 2.56
C GLY A 64 -22.66 7.97 3.75
N ASP A 65 -23.24 7.97 4.95
CA ASP A 65 -22.54 7.71 6.22
C ASP A 65 -21.78 6.38 6.23
N LYS A 66 -22.36 5.34 5.60
CA LYS A 66 -21.72 4.02 5.48
C LYS A 66 -20.41 4.11 4.70
N ALA A 67 -20.39 4.85 3.59
CA ALA A 67 -19.18 5.04 2.80
C ALA A 67 -18.16 5.91 3.56
N GLN A 68 -18.60 6.95 4.26
CA GLN A 68 -17.71 7.75 5.10
C GLN A 68 -17.06 6.92 6.23
N ALA A 69 -17.81 5.99 6.85
CA ALA A 69 -17.28 5.08 7.85
C ALA A 69 -16.22 4.14 7.27
N LEU A 70 -16.46 3.57 6.08
CA LEU A 70 -15.46 2.78 5.35
C LEU A 70 -14.20 3.60 5.07
N PHE A 71 -14.36 4.85 4.62
CA PHE A 71 -13.24 5.75 4.35
C PHE A 71 -12.39 6.03 5.60
N LYS A 72 -13.03 6.31 6.75
CA LYS A 72 -12.34 6.48 8.04
C LYS A 72 -11.59 5.22 8.46
N ASN A 73 -12.21 4.04 8.32
CA ASN A 73 -11.58 2.77 8.63
C ASN A 73 -10.34 2.51 7.77
N MET A 74 -10.43 2.76 6.46
CA MET A 74 -9.29 2.63 5.55
C MET A 74 -8.16 3.59 5.91
N ASN A 75 -8.46 4.85 6.23
CA ASN A 75 -7.45 5.82 6.67
C ASN A 75 -6.72 5.39 7.95
N LYS A 76 -7.42 4.71 8.87
CA LYS A 76 -6.79 4.11 10.03
C LYS A 76 -5.87 2.94 9.63
N ALA A 77 -6.33 2.06 8.75
CA ALA A 77 -5.58 0.89 8.29
C ALA A 77 -4.28 1.24 7.53
N VAL A 78 -4.27 2.34 6.76
CA VAL A 78 -3.08 2.82 6.02
C VAL A 78 -2.28 3.90 6.77
N SER A 79 -2.64 4.18 8.02
CA SER A 79 -2.00 5.23 8.81
C SER A 79 -0.51 4.97 9.01
N HIS A 80 0.31 5.99 8.77
CA HIS A 80 1.74 5.96 9.07
C HIS A 80 2.07 6.11 10.57
N GLN A 81 1.05 6.30 11.42
CA GLN A 81 1.24 6.41 12.86
C GLN A 81 1.92 5.15 13.44
N ARG A 82 2.82 5.38 14.39
CA ARG A 82 3.61 4.33 15.06
C ARG A 82 4.35 3.41 14.07
N ASN A 83 4.88 4.00 12.99
CA ASN A 83 5.58 3.29 11.92
C ASN A 83 4.68 2.20 11.29
N CYS A 84 3.48 2.60 10.87
CA CYS A 84 2.51 1.71 10.23
C CYS A 84 2.17 0.47 11.10
N ALA A 85 1.98 0.65 12.42
CA ALA A 85 1.81 -0.47 13.36
C ALA A 85 0.61 -1.37 13.02
N GLU A 86 -0.52 -0.78 12.60
CA GLU A 86 -1.73 -1.53 12.25
C GLU A 86 -1.52 -2.34 10.96
N TYR A 87 -0.89 -1.73 9.96
CA TYR A 87 -0.45 -2.41 8.74
C TYR A 87 0.53 -3.57 9.01
N ARG A 88 1.56 -3.35 9.86
CA ARG A 88 2.52 -4.41 10.24
C ARG A 88 1.86 -5.53 11.02
N ALA A 89 0.97 -5.20 11.94
CA ALA A 89 0.20 -6.21 12.68
C ALA A 89 -0.61 -7.07 11.69
N THR A 90 -1.30 -6.47 10.73
CA THR A 90 -2.05 -7.25 9.74
C THR A 90 -1.14 -8.13 8.86
N LEU A 91 0.06 -7.66 8.49
CA LEU A 91 1.03 -8.50 7.77
C LEU A 91 1.52 -9.68 8.60
N CYS A 92 1.74 -9.50 9.91
CA CYS A 92 2.12 -10.60 10.81
C CYS A 92 1.00 -11.64 10.93
N TYR A 93 -0.26 -11.19 10.99
CA TYR A 93 -1.44 -12.05 11.11
C TYR A 93 -2.01 -12.53 9.77
N ALA A 94 -1.46 -12.08 8.63
CA ALA A 94 -1.85 -12.55 7.30
C ALA A 94 -1.41 -14.02 7.13
N HIS A 95 -2.33 -14.92 7.48
CA HIS A 95 -2.21 -16.37 7.26
C HIS A 95 -2.68 -16.78 5.86
N THR A 96 -3.33 -15.88 5.15
CA THR A 96 -3.81 -16.08 3.78
C THR A 96 -2.65 -16.03 2.80
N PRO A 97 -2.55 -16.96 1.84
CA PRO A 97 -1.44 -17.01 0.90
C PRO A 97 -1.34 -15.74 0.04
N SER A 98 -2.47 -15.14 -0.32
CA SER A 98 -2.56 -14.04 -1.27
C SER A 98 -2.75 -12.69 -0.55
N CYS A 99 -1.67 -12.08 -0.09
CA CYS A 99 -1.63 -10.70 0.40
C CYS A 99 -0.64 -9.90 -0.45
N ILE A 100 -0.98 -8.67 -0.83
CA ILE A 100 -0.05 -7.77 -1.53
C ILE A 100 0.34 -6.66 -0.56
N ALA A 101 1.52 -6.83 0.03
CA ALA A 101 2.12 -5.82 0.87
C ALA A 101 2.56 -4.60 0.04
N PHE A 102 2.54 -3.42 0.65
CA PHE A 102 3.11 -2.20 0.08
C PHE A 102 4.64 -2.30 0.00
N LEU A 103 5.15 -2.41 -1.21
CA LEU A 103 6.58 -2.61 -1.48
C LEU A 103 7.45 -1.47 -0.94
N GLY A 104 6.94 -0.24 -0.93
CA GLY A 104 7.69 0.92 -0.44
C GLY A 104 8.19 0.77 1.00
N ALA A 105 7.40 0.14 1.89
CA ALA A 105 7.83 -0.11 3.27
C ALA A 105 9.05 -1.04 3.35
N TYR A 106 9.06 -2.10 2.53
CA TYR A 106 10.17 -3.06 2.47
C TYR A 106 11.42 -2.47 1.84
N LEU A 107 11.26 -1.65 0.79
CA LEU A 107 12.37 -0.95 0.18
C LEU A 107 13.01 0.02 1.16
N THR A 108 12.22 0.80 1.90
CA THR A 108 12.72 1.69 2.95
C THR A 108 13.49 0.91 4.03
N ASN A 109 12.96 -0.22 4.51
CA ASN A 109 13.67 -1.07 5.48
C ASN A 109 14.99 -1.62 4.91
N LYS A 110 15.00 -2.03 3.64
CA LYS A 110 16.22 -2.49 2.96
C LYS A 110 17.24 -1.37 2.85
N THR A 111 16.84 -0.15 2.50
CA THR A 111 17.71 1.03 2.43
C THR A 111 18.30 1.34 3.81
N PHE A 112 17.47 1.41 4.85
CA PHE A 112 17.96 1.61 6.23
C PHE A 112 18.94 0.53 6.67
N CYS A 113 18.68 -0.75 6.35
CA CYS A 113 19.61 -1.83 6.65
C CYS A 113 20.92 -1.69 5.87
N HIS A 114 20.85 -1.28 4.60
CA HIS A 114 22.02 -1.17 3.74
C HIS A 114 22.93 0.00 4.14
N GLU A 115 22.34 1.15 4.47
CA GLU A 115 23.05 2.38 4.84
C GLU A 115 23.48 2.38 6.31
N GLY A 116 22.68 1.76 7.20
CA GLY A 116 22.93 1.74 8.64
C GLY A 116 23.88 0.65 9.13
N ASN A 117 24.24 -0.33 8.29
CA ASN A 117 25.17 -1.40 8.66
C ASN A 117 26.39 -1.40 7.70
N PRO A 118 27.62 -1.46 8.24
CA PRO A 118 28.82 -1.47 7.42
C PRO A 118 28.90 -2.75 6.59
N THR A 119 29.49 -2.66 5.40
CA THR A 119 29.69 -3.85 4.54
C THR A 119 30.85 -4.72 5.03
N HIS A 120 31.81 -4.12 5.73
CA HIS A 120 32.95 -4.80 6.30
C HIS A 120 33.11 -4.47 7.77
N CYS A 121 33.58 -5.44 8.55
CA CYS A 121 33.96 -5.27 9.94
C CYS A 121 35.43 -5.68 10.14
N ALA A 122 36.04 -5.26 11.25
CA ALA A 122 37.39 -5.68 11.58
C ALA A 122 37.40 -7.18 11.90
N SER A 123 38.41 -7.90 11.40
CA SER A 123 38.58 -9.30 11.74
C SER A 123 38.87 -9.46 13.24
N PRO A 124 38.12 -10.31 13.97
CA PRO A 124 38.43 -10.60 15.36
C PRO A 124 39.73 -11.39 15.53
N GLU A 125 40.19 -12.07 14.47
CA GLU A 125 41.37 -12.95 14.48
C GLU A 125 42.62 -12.28 13.89
N LEU A 126 42.45 -11.33 12.96
CA LEU A 126 43.55 -10.72 12.21
C LEU A 126 43.53 -9.18 12.33
N PRO A 127 44.41 -8.59 13.15
CA PRO A 127 44.51 -7.14 13.29
C PRO A 127 44.76 -6.43 11.95
N GLY A 128 44.01 -5.38 11.66
CA GLY A 128 44.14 -4.59 10.43
C GLY A 128 43.49 -5.20 9.18
N VAL A 129 42.98 -6.43 9.26
CA VAL A 129 42.22 -7.06 8.17
C VAL A 129 40.74 -6.73 8.30
N GLN A 130 40.11 -6.32 7.21
CA GLN A 130 38.66 -6.19 7.11
C GLN A 130 38.05 -7.45 6.50
N ILE A 131 36.95 -7.92 7.09
CA ILE A 131 36.16 -9.06 6.60
C ILE A 131 34.74 -8.62 6.31
N ILE A 132 34.00 -9.41 5.53
CA ILE A 132 32.60 -9.14 5.22
C ILE A 132 31.76 -9.24 6.49
N ASP A 133 30.93 -8.23 6.74
CA ASP A 133 29.97 -8.25 7.84
C ASP A 133 28.73 -9.05 7.43
N PHE A 134 28.70 -10.34 7.79
CA PHE A 134 27.58 -11.22 7.48
C PHE A 134 26.27 -10.82 8.18
N ASP A 135 26.30 -10.07 9.29
CA ASP A 135 25.09 -9.65 9.99
C ASP A 135 24.24 -8.72 9.12
N LYS A 136 24.88 -7.82 8.36
CA LYS A 136 24.21 -6.98 7.34
C LYS A 136 23.43 -7.84 6.35
N TYR A 137 24.08 -8.86 5.78
CA TYR A 137 23.47 -9.70 4.75
C TYR A 137 22.38 -10.60 5.33
N GLN A 138 22.57 -11.14 6.55
CA GLN A 138 21.52 -11.90 7.24
C GLN A 138 20.27 -11.05 7.47
N LYS A 139 20.43 -9.80 7.94
CA LYS A 139 19.31 -8.85 8.10
C LYS A 139 18.62 -8.56 6.77
N MET A 140 19.38 -8.31 5.70
CA MET A 140 18.80 -8.08 4.36
C MET A 140 18.07 -9.31 3.81
N THR A 141 18.58 -10.52 4.03
CA THR A 141 17.94 -11.77 3.62
C THR A 141 16.59 -11.97 4.31
N LYS A 142 16.50 -11.69 5.63
CA LYS A 142 15.23 -11.75 6.37
C LYS A 142 14.15 -10.84 5.73
N ILE A 143 14.51 -9.62 5.35
CA ILE A 143 13.60 -8.70 4.65
C ILE A 143 13.16 -9.29 3.30
N MET A 144 14.07 -9.90 2.56
CA MET A 144 13.76 -10.50 1.25
C MET A 144 12.84 -11.72 1.38
N ASP A 145 13.05 -12.56 2.39
CA ASP A 145 12.25 -13.76 2.62
C ASP A 145 10.80 -13.40 3.01
N GLU A 146 10.60 -12.31 3.76
CA GLU A 146 9.26 -11.77 3.99
C GLU A 146 8.57 -11.33 2.68
N ILE A 147 9.29 -10.67 1.76
CA ILE A 147 8.72 -10.29 0.45
C ILE A 147 8.30 -11.54 -0.33
N LYS A 148 9.16 -12.56 -0.38
CA LYS A 148 8.87 -13.82 -1.10
C LYS A 148 7.63 -14.52 -0.55
N ARG A 149 7.39 -14.47 0.77
CA ARG A 149 6.19 -15.04 1.40
C ARG A 149 4.89 -14.51 0.78
N PHE A 150 4.88 -13.26 0.32
CA PHE A 150 3.71 -12.61 -0.27
C PHE A 150 3.56 -12.82 -1.79
N GLN A 151 4.49 -13.54 -2.44
CA GLN A 151 4.47 -13.77 -3.90
C GLN A 151 3.57 -14.95 -4.31
N VAL A 152 2.47 -15.19 -3.60
CA VAL A 152 1.48 -16.21 -3.99
C VAL A 152 0.41 -15.58 -4.86
N LYS A 153 0.04 -16.27 -5.96
CA LYS A 153 -1.02 -15.81 -6.85
C LYS A 153 -2.36 -15.75 -6.12
N PHE A 154 -3.19 -14.77 -6.48
CA PHE A 154 -4.59 -14.77 -6.06
C PHE A 154 -5.38 -15.82 -6.83
N ASN A 155 -6.38 -16.41 -6.18
CA ASN A 155 -7.34 -17.30 -6.83
C ASN A 155 -8.43 -16.50 -7.56
N PHE A 156 -8.03 -15.66 -8.52
CA PHE A 156 -8.94 -14.92 -9.38
C PHE A 156 -9.01 -15.53 -10.76
N LEU A 157 -10.22 -15.57 -11.31
CA LEU A 157 -10.44 -15.88 -12.72
C LEU A 157 -10.17 -14.61 -13.52
N GLU A 158 -9.24 -14.69 -14.47
CA GLU A 158 -9.00 -13.61 -15.39
C GLU A 158 -10.17 -13.48 -16.37
N VAL A 159 -10.66 -12.24 -16.53
CA VAL A 159 -11.69 -11.91 -17.51
C VAL A 159 -11.07 -10.96 -18.53
N SER A 160 -10.76 -11.48 -19.72
CA SER A 160 -9.93 -10.78 -20.72
C SER A 160 -10.48 -9.41 -21.13
N SER A 161 -11.80 -9.26 -21.23
CA SER A 161 -12.44 -7.98 -21.58
C SER A 161 -12.19 -6.90 -20.52
N ILE A 162 -12.26 -7.26 -19.24
CA ILE A 162 -12.01 -6.36 -18.11
C ILE A 162 -10.51 -6.02 -18.04
N THR A 163 -9.64 -7.02 -18.20
CA THR A 163 -8.19 -6.79 -18.21
C THR A 163 -7.77 -5.85 -19.34
N ALA A 164 -8.33 -6.03 -20.54
CA ALA A 164 -8.08 -5.16 -21.68
C ALA A 164 -8.53 -3.73 -21.39
N TYR A 165 -9.74 -3.55 -20.84
CA TYR A 165 -10.27 -2.24 -20.49
C TYR A 165 -9.40 -1.48 -19.48
N ILE A 166 -8.85 -2.17 -18.47
CA ILE A 166 -8.01 -1.54 -17.42
C ILE A 166 -6.60 -1.16 -17.93
N ARG A 167 -6.11 -1.81 -18.98
CA ARG A 167 -4.76 -1.57 -19.54
C ARG A 167 -4.71 -0.40 -20.53
N HIS A 168 -5.86 0.06 -21.02
CA HIS A 168 -6.01 1.18 -21.94
C HIS A 168 -6.44 2.45 -21.19
#